data_AF-A0A441UUI1-F1
#
_entry.id   AF-A0A441UUI1-F1
#
_cell.length_a   1.000
_cell.length_b   1.000
_cell.length_c   1.000
_cell.angle_alpha   90.00
_cell.angle_beta   90.00
_cell.angle_gamma   90.00
#
_symmetry.space_group_name_H-M   'P 1'
#
loop_
_entity.id
_entity.type
_entity.pdbx_description
1 polymer ?
#
loop_
_entity_poly.entity_id
_entity_poly.type
_entity_poly.pdbx_seq_one_letter_code
_entity_poly.pdbx_strand_id
1 'polypeptide(L)'
;YEQVNRPAFYETVYENVLVSPAGQQVEYVPPIYGTRERVVQIAPQRVSYEIVPAIIRTIYRTVKVDDGGYSWQWRLINGRKVLCKIRHKARYERVAETVVVQPERQRRVVSPAEYESVAEEVLVQPEQRRIVNFPASYQTVARRVLVREGSSRWRQVRIARHCRF
;
A
#
# COMPACT_ATOMS: atom_id res chain seq x y z
N TYR A 1 -80.46 1.74 70.06
CA TYR A 1 -79.69 0.99 69.04
C TYR A 1 -78.22 1.29 69.26
N GLU A 2 -77.35 0.31 69.07
CA GLU A 2 -75.90 0.44 69.17
C GLU A 2 -75.30 0.28 67.76
N GLN A 3 -74.38 1.16 67.38
CA GLN A 3 -73.69 1.07 66.10
C GLN A 3 -72.60 -0.02 66.20
N VAL A 4 -72.73 -1.07 65.39
CA VAL A 4 -71.73 -2.13 65.30
C VAL A 4 -70.92 -1.93 64.03
N ASN A 5 -69.64 -1.59 64.21
CA ASN A 5 -68.70 -1.40 63.12
C ASN A 5 -67.93 -2.70 62.88
N ARG A 6 -67.96 -3.22 61.65
CA ARG A 6 -67.05 -4.28 61.21
C ARG A 6 -65.87 -3.64 60.48
N PRO A 7 -64.63 -3.87 60.93
CA PRO A 7 -63.47 -3.32 60.25
C PRO A 7 -63.34 -3.94 58.85
N ALA A 8 -62.78 -3.15 57.93
CA ALA A 8 -62.37 -3.63 56.62
C ALA A 8 -61.33 -4.75 56.78
N PHE A 9 -61.48 -5.81 56.00
CA PHE A 9 -60.54 -6.93 55.98
C PHE A 9 -59.61 -6.81 54.79
N TYR A 10 -58.31 -6.78 55.07
CA TYR A 10 -57.25 -6.67 54.08
C TYR A 10 -56.39 -7.93 54.10
N GLU A 11 -56.06 -8.43 52.93
CA GLU A 11 -55.11 -9.51 52.74
C GLU A 11 -53.84 -8.96 52.09
N THR A 12 -52.68 -9.53 52.44
CA THR A 12 -51.41 -9.15 51.82
C THR A 12 -51.10 -10.14 50.72
N VAL A 13 -51.06 -9.64 49.48
CA VAL A 13 -50.73 -10.43 48.30
C VAL A 13 -49.30 -10.08 47.88
N TYR A 14 -48.49 -11.10 47.62
CA TYR A 14 -47.14 -10.96 47.08
C TYR A 14 -47.18 -11.06 45.57
N GLU A 15 -46.59 -10.08 44.89
CA GLU A 15 -46.51 -10.03 43.43
C GLU A 15 -45.06 -9.80 43.00
N ASN A 16 -44.62 -10.54 41.98
CA ASN A 16 -43.31 -10.33 41.38
C ASN A 16 -43.41 -9.19 40.37
N VAL A 17 -42.88 -8.03 40.74
CA VAL A 17 -42.84 -6.85 39.87
C VAL A 17 -41.51 -6.85 39.11
N LEU A 18 -41.59 -6.64 37.80
CA LEU A 18 -40.42 -6.45 36.95
C LEU A 18 -39.74 -5.12 37.30
N VAL A 19 -38.52 -5.17 37.83
CA VAL A 19 -37.76 -3.98 38.22
C VAL A 19 -36.84 -3.51 37.09
N SER A 20 -36.23 -4.46 36.38
CA SER A 20 -35.43 -4.18 35.19
C SER A 20 -35.78 -5.21 34.12
N PRO A 21 -36.18 -4.77 32.91
CA PRO A 21 -36.41 -5.68 31.80
C PRO A 21 -35.09 -6.37 31.40
N ALA A 22 -35.22 -7.52 30.76
CA ALA A 22 -34.08 -8.13 30.09
C ALA A 22 -33.60 -7.19 28.99
N GLY A 23 -32.29 -6.97 28.94
CA GLY A 23 -31.67 -6.01 28.04
C GLY A 23 -30.48 -6.60 27.31
N GLN A 24 -30.11 -5.96 26.22
CA GLN A 24 -28.89 -6.25 25.49
C GLN A 24 -28.03 -4.99 25.43
N GLN A 25 -26.73 -5.15 25.67
CA GLN A 25 -25.75 -4.11 25.42
C GLN A 25 -24.81 -4.59 24.33
N VAL A 26 -24.63 -3.75 23.31
CA VAL A 26 -23.69 -4.00 22.21
C VAL A 26 -22.40 -3.24 22.51
N GLU A 27 -21.32 -3.98 22.66
CA GLU A 27 -19.97 -3.45 22.80
C GLU A 27 -19.25 -3.55 21.45
N TYR A 28 -18.66 -2.44 21.02
CA TYR A 28 -17.94 -2.34 19.74
C TYR A 28 -16.44 -2.37 20.00
N VAL A 29 -15.74 -3.31 19.37
CA VAL A 29 -14.28 -3.38 19.36
C VAL A 29 -13.79 -2.83 18.02
N PRO A 30 -12.97 -1.76 18.00
CA PRO A 30 -12.54 -1.12 16.77
C PRO A 30 -11.69 -2.06 15.91
N PRO A 31 -11.65 -1.84 14.58
CA PRO A 31 -10.77 -2.58 13.69
C PRO A 31 -9.30 -2.30 14.01
N ILE A 32 -8.46 -3.31 13.81
CA ILE A 32 -7.00 -3.19 13.91
C ILE A 32 -6.41 -3.16 12.51
N TYR A 33 -5.70 -2.07 12.21
CA TYR A 33 -4.93 -1.90 10.99
C TYR A 33 -3.46 -2.24 11.23
N GLY A 34 -2.81 -2.77 10.20
CA GLY A 34 -1.38 -3.01 10.19
C GLY A 34 -0.78 -2.63 8.85
N THR A 35 0.54 -2.58 8.78
CA THR A 35 1.26 -2.30 7.54
C THR A 35 1.85 -3.59 6.98
N ARG A 36 1.65 -3.82 5.68
CA ARG A 36 2.31 -4.90 4.95
C ARG A 36 3.22 -4.30 3.88
N GLU A 37 4.45 -4.79 3.82
CA GLU A 37 5.36 -4.45 2.72
C GLU A 37 4.96 -5.22 1.45
N ARG A 38 4.81 -4.48 0.34
CA ARG A 38 4.65 -5.03 -1.01
C ARG A 38 5.76 -4.48 -1.89
N VAL A 39 6.50 -5.37 -2.53
CA VAL A 39 7.49 -4.99 -3.56
C VAL A 39 6.74 -4.63 -4.84
N VAL A 40 6.91 -3.40 -5.30
CA VAL A 40 6.29 -2.86 -6.51
C VAL A 40 7.39 -2.47 -7.50
N GLN A 41 7.17 -2.77 -8.78
CA GLN A 41 8.06 -2.32 -9.84
C GLN A 41 7.81 -0.83 -10.13
N ILE A 42 8.82 0.01 -9.89
CA ILE A 42 8.74 1.46 -10.10
C ILE A 42 9.30 1.86 -11.47
N ALA A 43 10.19 1.06 -12.05
CA ALA A 43 10.68 1.27 -13.41
C ALA A 43 10.82 -0.06 -14.17
N PRO A 44 10.35 -0.11 -15.43
CA PRO A 44 10.59 -1.27 -16.29
C PRO A 44 12.06 -1.37 -16.69
N GLN A 45 12.48 -2.58 -17.05
CA GLN A 45 13.77 -2.81 -17.69
C GLN A 45 13.87 -1.96 -18.97
N ARG A 46 14.98 -1.25 -19.14
CA ARG A 46 15.23 -0.41 -20.32
C ARG A 46 16.42 -0.96 -21.10
N VAL A 47 16.32 -0.85 -22.42
CA VAL A 47 17.42 -1.19 -23.35
C VAL A 47 17.84 0.10 -24.04
N SER A 48 19.10 0.47 -23.88
CA SER A 48 19.71 1.59 -24.59
C SER A 48 20.79 1.08 -25.54
N TYR A 49 21.08 1.87 -26.57
CA TYR A 49 22.13 1.59 -27.53
C TYR A 49 23.18 2.69 -27.44
N GLU A 50 24.42 2.30 -27.13
CA GLU A 50 25.57 3.19 -27.14
C GLU A 50 26.34 2.98 -28.44
N ILE A 51 26.76 4.07 -29.08
CA ILE A 51 27.61 4.00 -30.27
C ILE A 51 29.06 3.86 -29.80
N VAL A 52 29.68 2.74 -30.16
CA VAL A 52 31.13 2.54 -29.99
C VAL A 52 31.79 3.01 -31.28
N PRO A 53 32.61 4.08 -31.24
CA PRO A 53 33.18 4.66 -32.44
C PRO A 53 34.16 3.69 -33.13
N ALA A 54 34.33 3.88 -34.44
CA ALA A 54 35.28 3.10 -35.21
C ALA A 54 36.73 3.37 -34.75
N ILE A 55 37.53 2.30 -34.68
CA ILE A 55 38.96 2.42 -34.45
C ILE A 55 39.64 2.53 -35.81
N ILE A 56 40.20 3.70 -36.09
CA ILE A 56 40.96 3.97 -37.31
C ILE A 56 42.46 3.90 -37.04
N ARG A 57 43.23 3.49 -38.04
CA ARG A 57 44.68 3.52 -38.00
C ARG A 57 45.22 4.05 -39.32
N THR A 58 46.15 4.99 -39.25
CA THR A 58 46.91 5.42 -40.42
C THR A 58 48.06 4.45 -40.64
N ILE A 59 48.08 3.83 -41.81
CA ILE A 59 49.19 3.00 -42.28
C ILE A 59 49.94 3.75 -43.37
N TYR A 60 51.27 3.61 -43.37
CA TYR A 60 52.10 4.17 -44.41
C TYR A 60 52.49 3.06 -45.38
N ARG A 61 52.24 3.28 -46.67
CA ARG A 61 52.74 2.42 -47.73
C ARG A 61 53.73 3.20 -48.58
N THR A 62 54.88 2.58 -48.87
CA THR A 62 55.85 3.11 -49.82
C THR A 62 55.35 2.79 -51.22
N VAL A 63 55.13 3.82 -52.04
CA VAL A 63 54.71 3.67 -53.43
C VAL A 63 55.81 4.24 -54.33
N LYS A 64 56.10 3.55 -55.43
CA LYS A 64 56.99 4.04 -56.47
C LYS A 64 56.24 5.07 -57.29
N VAL A 65 56.72 6.31 -57.29
CA VAL A 65 56.06 7.43 -57.97
C VAL A 65 56.72 7.73 -59.32
N ASP A 66 58.00 7.36 -59.46
CA ASP A 66 58.77 7.53 -60.68
C ASP A 66 59.69 6.32 -60.89
N ASP A 67 59.69 5.79 -62.10
CA ASP A 67 60.52 4.64 -62.49
C ASP A 67 62.01 4.99 -62.62
N GLY A 68 62.35 6.29 -62.57
CA GLY A 68 63.66 6.78 -62.95
C GLY A 68 63.87 6.63 -64.45
N GLY A 69 65.14 6.65 -64.88
CA GLY A 69 65.46 6.46 -66.29
C GLY A 69 66.78 7.09 -66.67
N TYR A 70 66.89 7.45 -67.94
CA TYR A 70 68.09 8.05 -68.49
C TYR A 70 67.76 9.41 -69.07
N SER A 71 68.59 10.39 -68.75
CA SER A 71 68.58 11.70 -69.39
C SER A 71 69.93 11.94 -70.06
N TRP A 72 69.93 12.72 -71.12
CA TRP A 72 71.15 13.14 -71.80
C TRP A 72 71.48 14.57 -71.41
N GLN A 73 72.69 14.82 -70.95
CA GLN A 73 73.16 16.16 -70.61
C GLN A 73 74.54 16.39 -71.22
N TRP A 74 74.73 17.58 -71.79
CA TRP A 74 76.04 18.01 -72.29
C TRP A 74 76.98 18.30 -71.12
N ARG A 75 78.20 17.74 -71.17
CA ARG A 75 79.29 18.07 -70.25
C ARG A 75 80.56 18.37 -71.05
N LEU A 76 81.38 19.30 -70.55
CA LEU A 76 82.73 19.50 -71.07
C LEU A 76 83.70 18.61 -70.29
N ILE A 77 84.38 17.72 -71.01
CA ILE A 77 85.46 16.90 -70.47
C ILE A 77 86.68 17.14 -71.35
N ASN A 78 87.79 17.60 -70.77
CA ASN A 78 89.04 17.92 -71.49
C ASN A 78 88.83 18.86 -72.71
N GLY A 79 88.00 19.91 -72.56
CA GLY A 79 87.76 20.91 -73.59
C GLY A 79 86.80 20.52 -74.73
N ARG A 80 86.20 19.32 -74.72
CA ARG A 80 85.24 18.85 -75.74
C ARG A 80 83.83 18.68 -75.15
N LYS A 81 82.79 19.08 -75.91
CA LYS A 81 81.38 18.85 -75.53
C LYS A 81 81.01 17.39 -75.81
N VAL A 82 80.72 16.64 -74.76
CA VAL A 82 80.30 15.23 -74.82
C VAL A 82 78.88 15.11 -74.28
N LEU A 83 78.03 14.34 -74.96
CA LEU A 83 76.69 14.03 -74.50
C LEU A 83 76.77 12.85 -73.52
N CYS A 84 76.55 13.10 -72.24
CA CYS A 84 76.63 12.08 -71.20
C CYS A 84 75.24 11.55 -70.87
N LYS A 85 75.11 10.22 -70.80
CA LYS A 85 73.91 9.54 -70.32
C LYS A 85 73.92 9.50 -68.80
N ILE A 86 73.05 10.28 -68.17
CA ILE A 86 72.91 10.34 -66.71
C ILE A 86 71.75 9.43 -66.30
N ARG A 87 72.02 8.52 -65.36
CA ARG A 87 71.03 7.62 -64.79
C ARG A 87 70.37 8.26 -63.57
N HIS A 88 69.05 8.39 -63.61
CA HIS A 88 68.23 8.79 -62.47
C HIS A 88 67.72 7.55 -61.74
N LYS A 89 67.76 7.57 -60.41
CA LYS A 89 67.23 6.48 -59.58
C LYS A 89 65.72 6.62 -59.45
N ALA A 90 65.03 5.48 -59.33
CA ALA A 90 63.60 5.46 -59.05
C ALA A 90 63.30 6.23 -57.75
N ARG A 91 62.20 6.99 -57.76
CA ARG A 91 61.74 7.76 -56.60
C ARG A 91 60.57 7.05 -55.92
N TYR A 92 60.67 6.96 -54.61
CA TYR A 92 59.65 6.36 -53.75
C TYR A 92 59.16 7.40 -52.76
N GLU A 93 57.85 7.40 -52.51
CA GLU A 93 57.22 8.31 -51.57
C GLU A 93 56.35 7.51 -50.60
N ARG A 94 56.20 8.02 -49.38
CA ARG A 94 55.37 7.41 -48.35
C ARG A 94 53.99 8.04 -48.40
N VAL A 95 53.00 7.23 -48.77
CA VAL A 95 51.60 7.64 -48.79
C VAL A 95 50.93 7.18 -47.51
N ALA A 96 50.20 8.07 -46.86
CA ALA A 96 49.37 7.75 -45.70
C ALA A 96 47.99 7.27 -46.18
N GLU A 97 47.55 6.12 -45.67
CA GLU A 97 46.23 5.54 -45.93
C GLU A 97 45.54 5.31 -44.58
N THR A 98 44.32 5.81 -44.42
CA THR A 98 43.52 5.60 -43.21
C THR A 98 42.66 4.36 -43.40
N VAL A 99 42.89 3.34 -42.57
CA VAL A 99 42.13 2.09 -42.61
C VAL A 99 41.32 1.94 -41.33
N VAL A 100 40.07 1.53 -41.48
CA VAL A 100 39.19 1.16 -40.36
C VAL A 100 39.62 -0.22 -39.86
N VAL A 101 40.19 -0.27 -38.66
CA VAL A 101 40.64 -1.52 -38.01
C VAL A 101 39.47 -2.23 -37.36
N GLN A 102 38.58 -1.46 -36.74
CA GLN A 102 37.33 -1.95 -36.18
C GLN A 102 36.20 -1.00 -36.60
N PRO A 103 35.14 -1.50 -37.27
CA PRO A 103 34.03 -0.65 -37.67
C PRO A 103 33.28 -0.12 -36.44
N GLU A 104 32.56 0.97 -36.66
CA GLU A 104 31.59 1.46 -35.68
C GLU A 104 30.57 0.36 -35.39
N ARG A 105 30.22 0.20 -34.12
CA ARG A 105 29.21 -0.78 -33.71
C ARG A 105 28.32 -0.21 -32.63
N GLN A 106 27.08 -0.69 -32.62
CA GLN A 106 26.15 -0.41 -31.54
C GLN A 106 26.34 -1.43 -30.42
N ARG A 107 26.49 -0.94 -29.20
CA ARG A 107 26.55 -1.75 -27.98
C ARG A 107 25.20 -1.66 -27.28
N ARG A 108 24.55 -2.80 -27.12
CA ARG A 108 23.31 -2.92 -26.34
C ARG A 108 23.63 -2.88 -24.85
N VAL A 109 23.09 -1.89 -24.14
CA VAL A 109 23.20 -1.76 -22.68
C VAL A 109 21.82 -1.98 -22.07
N VAL A 110 21.74 -2.93 -21.14
CA VAL A 110 20.50 -3.30 -20.46
C VAL A 110 20.52 -2.70 -19.05
N SER A 111 19.59 -1.79 -18.77
CA SER A 111 19.33 -1.28 -17.44
C SER A 111 18.25 -2.16 -16.78
N PRO A 112 18.51 -2.75 -15.60
CA PRO A 112 17.56 -3.64 -14.94
C PRO A 112 16.28 -2.91 -14.51
N ALA A 113 15.22 -3.67 -14.23
CA ALA A 113 14.01 -3.13 -13.61
C ALA A 113 14.31 -2.68 -12.17
N GLU A 114 13.67 -1.60 -11.75
CA GLU A 114 13.82 -1.05 -10.40
C GLU A 114 12.57 -1.39 -9.57
N TYR A 115 12.80 -1.82 -8.33
CA TYR A 115 11.78 -2.26 -7.40
C TYR A 115 11.88 -1.49 -6.09
N GLU A 116 10.74 -1.22 -5.48
CA GLU A 116 10.64 -0.52 -4.21
C GLU A 116 9.65 -1.22 -3.28
N SER A 117 9.97 -1.26 -1.98
CA SER A 117 9.08 -1.78 -0.95
C SER A 117 8.14 -0.68 -0.50
N VAL A 118 6.86 -0.80 -0.82
CA VAL A 118 5.81 0.14 -0.41
C VAL A 118 5.02 -0.45 0.75
N ALA A 119 4.86 0.32 1.82
CA ALA A 119 4.00 -0.04 2.93
C ALA A 119 2.54 0.22 2.56
N GLU A 120 1.73 -0.84 2.53
CA GLU A 120 0.29 -0.80 2.31
C GLU A 120 -0.43 -1.03 3.63
N GLU A 121 -1.41 -0.18 3.95
CA GLU A 121 -2.27 -0.38 5.11
C GLU A 121 -3.27 -1.50 4.83
N VAL A 122 -3.28 -2.51 5.70
CA VAL A 122 -4.14 -3.69 5.57
C VAL A 122 -4.97 -3.84 6.83
N LEU A 123 -6.25 -4.16 6.65
CA LEU A 123 -7.14 -4.54 7.75
C LEU A 123 -6.71 -5.90 8.30
N VAL A 124 -6.15 -5.92 9.51
CA VAL A 124 -5.68 -7.14 10.18
C VAL A 124 -6.83 -7.82 10.91
N GLN A 125 -7.63 -7.01 11.62
CA GLN A 125 -8.80 -7.49 12.33
C GLN A 125 -9.98 -6.57 12.03
N PRO A 126 -11.10 -7.10 11.51
CA PRO A 126 -12.31 -6.31 11.30
C PRO A 126 -12.92 -5.89 12.63
N GLU A 127 -13.76 -4.87 12.59
CA GLU A 127 -14.58 -4.45 13.72
C GLU A 127 -15.41 -5.64 14.26
N GLN A 128 -15.45 -5.77 15.58
CA GLN A 128 -16.22 -6.84 16.23
C GLN A 128 -17.32 -6.25 17.10
N ARG A 129 -18.49 -6.87 17.05
CA ARG A 129 -19.60 -6.58 17.96
C ARG A 129 -19.73 -7.72 18.97
N ARG A 130 -19.74 -7.37 20.25
CA ARG A 130 -20.03 -8.30 21.35
C ARG A 130 -21.37 -7.93 21.96
N ILE A 131 -22.28 -8.91 22.02
CA ILE A 131 -23.60 -8.72 22.64
C ILE A 131 -23.52 -9.30 24.05
N VAL A 132 -23.71 -8.45 25.05
CA VAL A 132 -23.83 -8.84 26.46
C VAL A 132 -25.31 -8.80 26.84
N ASN A 133 -25.84 -9.94 27.28
CA ASN A 133 -27.23 -10.09 27.68
C ASN A 133 -27.35 -9.96 29.20
N PHE A 134 -28.31 -9.16 29.66
CA PHE A 134 -28.63 -9.05 31.08
C PHE A 134 -30.02 -9.65 31.34
N PRO A 135 -30.13 -10.55 32.33
CA PRO A 135 -31.42 -11.14 32.67
C PRO A 135 -32.36 -10.10 33.27
N ALA A 136 -33.67 -10.34 33.15
CA ALA A 136 -34.67 -9.55 33.85
C ALA A 136 -34.55 -9.73 35.36
N SER A 137 -34.62 -8.63 36.12
CA SER A 137 -34.63 -8.68 37.57
C SER A 137 -36.04 -8.45 38.11
N TYR A 138 -36.50 -9.36 38.95
CA TYR A 138 -37.81 -9.28 39.61
C TYR A 138 -37.63 -8.98 41.10
N GLN A 139 -38.56 -8.22 41.65
CA GLN A 139 -38.66 -7.99 43.09
C GLN A 139 -40.06 -8.35 43.56
N THR A 140 -40.13 -9.07 44.67
CA THR A 140 -41.41 -9.41 45.29
C THR A 140 -41.87 -8.24 46.15
N VAL A 141 -43.01 -7.64 45.78
CA VAL A 141 -43.60 -6.51 46.51
C VAL A 141 -44.89 -6.99 47.19
N ALA A 142 -45.06 -6.59 48.46
CA ALA A 142 -46.28 -6.86 49.22
C ALA A 142 -47.32 -5.76 48.96
N ARG A 143 -48.51 -6.12 48.47
CA ARG A 143 -49.65 -5.22 48.26
C ARG A 143 -50.81 -5.62 49.14
N ARG A 144 -51.37 -4.67 49.90
CA ARG A 144 -52.59 -4.89 50.69
C ARG A 144 -53.81 -4.69 49.81
N VAL A 145 -54.60 -5.74 49.63
CA VAL A 145 -55.84 -5.72 48.85
C VAL A 145 -57.02 -5.80 49.81
N LEU A 146 -58.00 -4.92 49.61
CA LEU A 146 -59.26 -4.95 50.34
C LEU A 146 -60.08 -6.15 49.84
N VAL A 147 -60.30 -7.14 50.70
CA VAL A 147 -61.09 -8.33 50.37
C VAL A 147 -62.54 -8.14 50.79
N ARG A 148 -62.77 -7.40 51.87
CA ARG A 148 -64.10 -7.07 52.35
C ARG A 148 -64.16 -5.64 52.87
N GLU A 149 -65.10 -4.88 52.34
CA GLU A 149 -65.41 -3.54 52.83
C GLU A 149 -65.89 -3.59 54.29
N GLY A 150 -65.41 -2.62 55.06
CA GLY A 150 -65.95 -2.39 56.40
C GLY A 150 -67.40 -1.93 56.28
N SER A 151 -68.28 -2.46 57.12
CA SER A 151 -69.68 -2.04 57.16
C SER A 151 -70.09 -1.67 58.57
N SER A 152 -70.91 -0.63 58.67
CA SER A 152 -71.49 -0.17 59.92
C SER A 152 -72.98 -0.46 59.89
N ARG A 153 -73.47 -1.19 60.89
CA ARG A 153 -74.89 -1.51 61.00
C ARG A 153 -75.41 -1.22 62.40
N TRP A 154 -76.66 -0.79 62.48
CA TRP A 154 -77.33 -0.55 63.75
C TRP A 154 -77.89 -1.86 64.29
N ARG A 155 -77.41 -2.29 65.46
CA ARG A 155 -77.94 -3.43 66.20
C ARG A 155 -78.89 -2.92 67.28
N GLN A 156 -80.09 -3.47 67.37
CA GLN A 156 -80.98 -3.16 68.48
C GLN A 156 -80.43 -3.82 69.75
N VAL A 157 -80.19 -3.02 70.79
CA VAL A 157 -79.72 -3.51 72.09
C VAL A 157 -80.77 -3.16 73.12
N ARG A 158 -81.17 -4.16 73.90
CA ARG A 158 -82.15 -4.01 74.95
C ARG A 158 -81.41 -3.84 76.27
N ILE A 159 -81.20 -2.59 76.67
CA ILE A 159 -80.62 -2.25 77.97
C ILE A 159 -81.78 -2.20 78.96
N ALA A 160 -81.73 -3.03 79.99
CA ALA A 160 -82.78 -3.09 81.00
C ALA A 160 -82.98 -1.70 81.63
N ARG A 161 -84.23 -1.22 81.62
CA ARG A 161 -84.69 0.07 82.18
C ARG A 161 -84.26 1.37 81.47
N HIS A 162 -83.67 1.34 80.26
CA HIS A 162 -83.10 2.57 79.68
C HIS A 162 -83.82 3.21 78.48
N CYS A 163 -84.54 2.46 77.65
CA CYS A 163 -85.31 3.04 76.52
C CYS A 163 -86.71 2.41 76.49
N ARG A 164 -87.75 3.24 76.45
CA ARG A 164 -89.15 2.82 76.54
C ARG A 164 -89.96 3.52 75.44
N PHE A 165 -89.85 3.02 74.21
CA PHE A 165 -90.79 3.24 73.11
C PHE A 165 -90.67 2.07 72.13
#